data_AF-A0A956BEE1-F1
#
_entry.id   AF-A0A956BEE1-F1
#
_cell.length_a   1.000
_cell.length_b   1.000
_cell.length_c   1.000
_cell.angle_alpha   90.00
_cell.angle_beta   90.00
_cell.angle_gamma   90.00
#
_symmetry.space_group_name_H-M   'P 1'
#
loop_
_entity.id
_entity.type
_entity.pdbx_description
1 polymer ?
#
loop_
_entity_poly.entity_id
_entity_poly.type
_entity_poly.pdbx_seq_one_letter_code
_entity_poly.pdbx_strand_id
1 'polypeptide(L)'
;GHVPFDFLFRQLGFAAYPFTALFPLGLAYLAQTSAPETGDALGSQSVDGENEAARAFKGMTLIWFALGVLLTGVAATLTRQFIFIGLFPMAGAVGLMLSDRKYWTALLSSRTVRYLVGFGTIAILAVLTKDLRTTQDLEVGVRGPEVLFEFLVVDGQQTWPKDFALPGVKTYWLLLTALLFFHLFGFLDWADSVPDKLSAYVKRSSKERGGFVHRTKLKAAGLAHRVSTLGAIIVAPIRALFGYATFVLFVVATGIGFAGVTVAGYLPSLSQHLSHRGLIDTYRELADEGEVFYRIGGTDRAAYYLDGDSVQISSGAENPVESLSGISALRDFYCDPEERIFAMLSRVQLAQAYFEVGRESGDREECVEDRDLYVLDARSSRYVLLSNVLEEGESNQNPLAEHIFTQDTLPPTIVRSSPAYTFDDALRLVGYRFVNESGEPITEASVGDTVYIETYFEVLERVSSNREMFIHADHGSERLNGDHDVVDGVFPMNYWVPGEIVRDRFGLKIDRGSSSGPYQILIGFFSGDNRMTVRPTGAGQNRVHLGDINVHGGLL
;
A
#
# COMPACT_ATOMS: atom_id res chain seq x y z
N GLY A 1 17.85 -0.18 -17.73
CA GLY A 1 17.53 0.64 -16.54
C GLY A 1 18.43 0.22 -15.42
N HIS A 2 19.08 1.16 -14.75
CA HIS A 2 19.79 0.89 -13.51
C HIS A 2 18.76 0.58 -12.43
N VAL A 3 18.89 -0.56 -11.76
CA VAL A 3 18.11 -0.87 -10.57
C VAL A 3 18.69 -0.02 -9.45
N PRO A 4 17.92 0.91 -8.87
CA PRO A 4 18.44 1.75 -7.80
C PRO A 4 18.69 0.89 -6.55
N PHE A 5 19.73 1.22 -5.80
CA PHE A 5 20.20 0.42 -4.65
C PHE A 5 19.14 0.23 -3.57
N ASP A 6 18.22 1.18 -3.45
CA ASP A 6 17.09 1.11 -2.52
C ASP A 6 16.14 -0.04 -2.88
N PHE A 7 15.98 -0.38 -4.16
CA PHE A 7 15.13 -1.49 -4.60
C PHE A 7 15.59 -2.84 -4.03
N LEU A 8 16.90 -3.11 -4.05
CA LEU A 8 17.47 -4.34 -3.48
C LEU A 8 17.28 -4.40 -1.96
N PHE A 9 17.43 -3.26 -1.29
CA PHE A 9 17.21 -3.12 0.14
C PHE A 9 15.74 -3.29 0.54
N ARG A 10 14.80 -2.79 -0.26
CA ARG A 10 13.36 -2.98 -0.05
C ARG A 10 12.98 -4.45 -0.12
N GLN A 11 13.46 -5.17 -1.14
CA GLN A 11 13.17 -6.60 -1.27
C GLN A 11 13.77 -7.45 -0.14
N LEU A 12 15.02 -7.18 0.22
CA LEU A 12 15.64 -7.75 1.42
C LEU A 12 14.86 -7.37 2.68
N GLY A 13 14.33 -6.15 2.77
CA GLY A 13 13.49 -5.66 3.85
C GLY A 13 12.22 -6.49 4.05
N PHE A 14 11.44 -6.63 2.98
CA PHE A 14 10.10 -7.20 3.00
C PHE A 14 10.08 -8.73 2.92
N ALA A 15 10.92 -9.35 2.10
CA ALA A 15 10.96 -10.82 1.99
C ALA A 15 11.48 -11.49 3.27
N ALA A 16 12.30 -10.78 4.05
CA ALA A 16 13.02 -11.28 5.22
C ALA A 16 12.37 -11.02 6.58
N TYR A 17 11.17 -10.44 6.56
CA TYR A 17 10.55 -9.91 7.75
C TYR A 17 10.10 -11.02 8.73
N PRO A 18 10.25 -10.87 10.06
CA PRO A 18 10.86 -9.77 10.85
C PRO A 18 12.37 -9.89 11.09
N PHE A 19 13.03 -10.86 10.48
CA PHE A 19 14.42 -11.20 10.76
C PHE A 19 15.41 -10.16 10.23
N THR A 20 15.03 -9.35 9.25
CA THR A 20 15.90 -8.33 8.63
C THR A 20 16.54 -7.37 9.61
N ALA A 21 15.81 -6.95 10.65
CA ALA A 21 16.32 -6.01 11.65
C ALA A 21 17.47 -6.61 12.48
N LEU A 22 17.45 -7.93 12.68
CA LEU A 22 18.45 -8.69 13.45
C LEU A 22 19.45 -9.41 12.56
N PHE A 23 19.21 -9.44 11.24
CA PHE A 23 20.00 -10.22 10.31
C PHE A 23 21.48 -9.82 10.25
N PRO A 24 21.86 -8.52 10.26
CA PRO A 24 23.27 -8.13 10.33
C PRO A 24 23.99 -8.74 11.55
N LEU A 25 23.29 -8.88 12.69
CA LEU A 25 23.83 -9.54 13.87
C LEU A 25 23.94 -11.05 13.67
N GLY A 26 22.95 -11.67 13.02
CA GLY A 26 22.98 -13.08 12.64
C GLY A 26 24.16 -13.41 11.72
N LEU A 27 24.45 -12.57 10.73
CA LEU A 27 25.64 -12.70 9.89
C LEU A 27 26.93 -12.54 10.69
N ALA A 28 27.01 -11.54 11.55
CA ALA A 28 28.18 -11.34 12.40
C ALA A 28 28.42 -12.56 13.33
N TYR A 29 27.35 -13.15 13.87
CA TYR A 29 27.38 -14.37 14.65
C TYR A 29 27.94 -15.55 13.84
N LEU A 30 27.39 -15.81 12.65
CA LEU A 30 27.87 -16.88 11.78
C LEU A 30 29.35 -16.68 11.41
N ALA A 31 29.72 -15.46 10.99
CA ALA A 31 31.08 -15.11 10.59
C ALA A 31 32.13 -15.31 11.70
N GLN A 32 31.81 -14.93 12.94
CA GLN A 32 32.69 -15.14 14.10
C GLN A 32 32.93 -16.62 14.37
N THR A 33 31.89 -17.45 14.22
CA THR A 33 32.00 -18.89 14.51
C THR A 33 32.68 -19.69 13.40
N SER A 34 32.77 -19.14 12.19
CA SER A 34 33.44 -19.73 11.02
C SER A 34 34.91 -19.33 10.85
N ALA A 35 35.40 -18.35 11.62
CA ALA A 35 36.81 -17.98 11.59
C ALA A 35 37.67 -19.10 12.24
N PRO A 36 38.79 -19.52 11.64
CA PRO A 36 39.71 -20.43 12.29
C PRO A 36 40.23 -19.78 13.59
N GLU A 37 40.30 -20.54 14.68
CA GLU A 37 40.95 -20.08 15.92
C GLU A 37 42.41 -19.76 15.61
N THR A 38 42.71 -18.50 15.30
CA THR A 38 44.08 -17.99 15.36
C THR A 38 44.44 -17.96 16.84
N GLY A 39 45.25 -18.94 17.24
CA GLY A 39 45.62 -19.18 18.63
C GLY A 39 46.07 -17.92 19.36
N ASP A 40 45.45 -17.70 20.52
CA ASP A 40 46.02 -17.22 21.78
C ASP A 40 44.95 -16.46 22.58
N ALA A 41 44.09 -17.21 23.30
CA ALA A 41 43.49 -16.75 24.54
C ALA A 41 42.83 -17.92 25.32
N LEU A 42 43.57 -18.41 26.32
CA LEU A 42 43.09 -18.99 27.57
C LEU A 42 42.29 -20.31 27.53
N GLY A 43 43.02 -21.40 27.78
CA GLY A 43 42.57 -22.44 28.72
C GLY A 43 41.73 -23.55 28.14
N SER A 44 42.41 -24.61 27.71
CA SER A 44 41.87 -25.91 27.33
C SER A 44 40.81 -26.47 28.30
N GLN A 45 39.63 -26.80 27.79
CA GLN A 45 38.94 -28.05 28.12
C GLN A 45 38.25 -28.60 26.86
N SER A 46 38.67 -29.81 26.50
CA SER A 46 38.19 -30.70 25.44
C SER A 46 36.68 -30.97 25.51
N VAL A 47 35.95 -30.62 24.43
CA VAL A 47 34.64 -31.20 24.07
C VAL A 47 34.57 -31.22 22.53
N ASP A 48 35.29 -32.18 21.93
CA ASP A 48 35.69 -32.15 20.50
C ASP A 48 34.80 -33.00 19.58
N GLY A 49 33.50 -33.15 19.87
CA GLY A 49 32.56 -33.87 19.00
C GLY A 49 31.29 -33.08 18.65
N GLU A 50 30.63 -32.51 19.65
CA GLU A 50 29.39 -31.72 19.45
C GLU A 50 29.65 -30.34 18.79
N ASN A 51 30.88 -29.84 18.86
CA ASN A 51 31.24 -28.50 18.35
C ASN A 51 31.54 -28.47 16.84
N GLU A 52 32.03 -29.56 16.25
CA GLU A 52 32.44 -29.54 14.84
C GLU A 52 31.23 -29.56 13.89
N ALA A 53 30.23 -30.39 14.18
CA ALA A 53 28.97 -30.42 13.43
C ALA A 53 28.21 -29.07 13.53
N ALA A 54 28.18 -28.45 14.71
CA ALA A 54 27.58 -27.14 14.91
C ALA A 54 28.33 -26.03 14.17
N ARG A 55 29.67 -26.07 14.16
CA ARG A 55 30.52 -25.13 13.40
C ARG A 55 30.34 -25.31 11.90
N ALA A 56 30.31 -26.55 11.41
CA ALA A 56 30.06 -26.89 10.02
C ALA A 56 28.66 -26.43 9.57
N PHE A 57 27.63 -26.63 10.41
CA PHE A 57 26.27 -26.17 10.12
C PHE A 57 26.17 -24.65 10.01
N LYS A 58 26.83 -23.90 10.91
CA LYS A 58 26.91 -22.43 10.84
C LYS A 58 27.64 -21.96 9.58
N GLY A 59 28.78 -22.59 9.25
CA GLY A 59 29.53 -22.31 8.02
C GLY A 59 28.69 -22.61 6.76
N MET A 60 27.97 -23.72 6.73
CA MET A 60 27.07 -24.07 5.63
C MET A 60 25.91 -23.08 5.49
N THR A 61 25.35 -22.61 6.61
CA THR A 61 24.30 -21.57 6.60
C THR A 61 24.82 -20.25 6.00
N LEU A 62 26.05 -19.85 6.34
CA LEU A 62 26.69 -18.66 5.79
C LEU A 62 26.97 -18.80 4.27
N ILE A 63 27.47 -19.97 3.85
CA ILE A 63 27.70 -20.28 2.42
C ILE A 63 26.37 -20.28 1.66
N TRP A 64 25.32 -20.88 2.23
CA TRP A 64 23.99 -20.90 1.62
C TRP A 64 23.44 -19.49 1.45
N PHE A 65 23.62 -18.60 2.44
CA PHE A 65 23.27 -17.20 2.29
C PHE A 65 24.05 -16.51 1.16
N ALA A 66 25.38 -16.66 1.14
CA ALA A 66 26.23 -16.06 0.11
C ALA A 66 25.85 -16.55 -1.31
N LEU A 67 25.59 -17.85 -1.45
CA LEU A 67 25.11 -18.43 -2.70
C LEU A 67 23.72 -17.91 -3.06
N GLY A 68 22.82 -17.73 -2.09
CA GLY A 68 21.50 -17.14 -2.29
C GLY A 68 21.58 -15.70 -2.81
N VAL A 69 22.48 -14.87 -2.27
CA VAL A 69 22.73 -13.50 -2.78
C VAL A 69 23.26 -13.54 -4.22
N LEU A 70 24.23 -14.41 -4.49
CA LEU A 70 24.82 -14.55 -5.82
C LEU A 70 23.78 -15.01 -6.85
N LEU A 71 23.00 -16.05 -6.53
CA LEU A 71 21.93 -16.57 -7.38
C LEU A 71 20.83 -15.54 -7.60
N THR A 72 20.49 -14.74 -6.58
CA THR A 72 19.55 -13.61 -6.73
C THR A 72 20.07 -12.58 -7.74
N GLY A 73 21.35 -12.21 -7.65
CA GLY A 73 21.97 -11.27 -8.60
C GLY A 73 22.03 -11.81 -10.04
N VAL A 74 22.34 -13.11 -10.20
CA VAL A 74 22.33 -13.79 -11.51
C VAL A 74 20.92 -13.87 -12.07
N ALA A 75 19.93 -14.30 -11.28
CA ALA A 75 18.53 -14.37 -11.68
C ALA A 75 18.00 -12.99 -12.09
N ALA A 76 18.29 -11.96 -11.30
CA ALA A 76 17.96 -10.58 -11.61
C ALA A 76 18.55 -10.11 -12.94
N THR A 77 19.81 -10.47 -13.23
CA THR A 77 20.47 -10.09 -14.48
C THR A 77 19.89 -10.82 -15.69
N LEU A 78 19.59 -12.11 -15.56
CA LEU A 78 19.17 -12.96 -16.67
C LEU A 78 17.67 -12.85 -16.99
N THR A 79 16.83 -12.79 -15.96
CA THR A 79 15.38 -12.86 -16.10
C THR A 79 14.69 -11.51 -15.90
N ARG A 80 15.42 -10.49 -15.43
CA ARG A 80 14.86 -9.23 -14.91
C ARG A 80 13.85 -9.44 -13.78
N GLN A 81 13.78 -10.64 -13.21
CA GLN A 81 12.98 -10.95 -12.03
C GLN A 81 13.87 -10.97 -10.80
N PHE A 82 13.40 -10.35 -9.74
CA PHE A 82 14.15 -10.13 -8.53
C PHE A 82 13.51 -10.94 -7.41
N ILE A 83 13.95 -12.20 -7.27
CA ILE A 83 13.48 -13.11 -6.23
C ILE A 83 14.64 -13.36 -5.27
N PHE A 84 14.46 -13.02 -3.99
CA PHE A 84 15.49 -13.25 -2.99
C PHE A 84 15.48 -14.70 -2.49
N ILE A 85 16.45 -15.49 -2.96
CA ILE A 85 16.54 -16.94 -2.66
C ILE A 85 17.21 -17.20 -1.28
N GLY A 86 17.82 -16.18 -0.67
CA GLY A 86 18.55 -16.28 0.60
C GLY A 86 17.69 -16.21 1.87
N LEU A 87 16.37 -16.31 1.78
CA LEU A 87 15.45 -16.14 2.92
C LEU A 87 15.67 -17.16 4.05
N PHE A 88 15.71 -18.45 3.70
CA PHE A 88 15.88 -19.54 4.66
C PHE A 88 17.20 -19.50 5.44
N PRO A 89 18.39 -19.36 4.80
CA PRO A 89 19.64 -19.27 5.55
C PRO A 89 19.73 -18.01 6.40
N MET A 90 19.08 -16.93 5.98
CA MET A 90 19.01 -15.68 6.74
C MET A 90 18.13 -15.82 8.00
N ALA A 91 16.95 -16.42 7.89
CA ALA A 91 16.11 -16.74 9.06
C ALA A 91 16.82 -17.74 9.99
N GLY A 92 17.51 -18.74 9.42
CA GLY A 92 18.35 -19.68 10.16
C GLY A 92 19.49 -18.98 10.92
N ALA A 93 20.17 -18.01 10.30
CA ALA A 93 21.23 -17.23 10.94
C ALA A 93 20.71 -16.47 12.18
N VAL A 94 19.56 -15.81 12.05
CA VAL A 94 18.94 -15.10 13.17
C VAL A 94 18.44 -16.05 14.24
N GLY A 95 17.81 -17.17 13.87
CA GLY A 95 17.35 -18.19 14.83
C GLY A 95 18.50 -18.81 15.63
N LEU A 96 19.59 -19.20 14.96
CA LEU A 96 20.79 -19.72 15.60
C LEU A 96 21.40 -18.70 16.57
N MET A 97 21.56 -17.45 16.12
CA MET A 97 22.05 -16.37 16.97
C MET A 97 21.13 -16.14 18.19
N LEU A 98 19.81 -16.07 17.98
CA LEU A 98 18.85 -15.86 19.06
C LEU A 98 18.85 -16.99 20.08
N SER A 99 19.19 -18.22 19.68
CA SER A 99 19.29 -19.38 20.58
C SER A 99 20.56 -19.43 21.43
N ASP A 100 21.60 -18.65 21.07
CA ASP A 100 22.89 -18.69 21.74
C ASP A 100 22.98 -17.68 22.90
N ARG A 101 22.62 -18.15 24.10
CA ARG A 101 22.66 -17.34 25.31
C ARG A 101 24.07 -16.80 25.64
N LYS A 102 25.13 -17.56 25.33
CA LYS A 102 26.52 -17.15 25.63
C LYS A 102 26.90 -15.96 24.76
N TYR A 103 26.57 -16.03 23.47
CA TYR A 103 26.78 -14.93 22.54
C TYR A 103 26.11 -13.64 23.02
N TRP A 104 24.82 -13.69 23.38
CA TRP A 104 24.10 -12.50 23.86
C TRP A 104 24.65 -11.95 25.18
N THR A 105 25.07 -12.82 26.09
CA THR A 105 25.68 -12.40 27.36
C THR A 105 27.01 -11.67 27.12
N ALA A 106 27.83 -12.17 26.18
CA ALA A 106 29.08 -11.54 25.79
C ALA A 106 28.85 -10.22 25.03
N LEU A 107 27.95 -10.22 24.04
CA LEU A 107 27.62 -9.05 23.21
C LEU A 107 27.07 -7.89 24.04
N LEU A 108 26.14 -8.20 24.96
CA LEU A 108 25.48 -7.19 25.79
C LEU A 108 26.32 -6.78 27.01
N SER A 109 27.47 -7.41 27.26
CA SER A 109 28.34 -7.05 28.40
C SER A 109 28.90 -5.62 28.28
N SER A 110 29.16 -5.16 27.06
CA SER A 110 29.61 -3.79 26.77
C SER A 110 28.43 -2.87 26.51
N ARG A 111 28.30 -1.81 27.31
CA ARG A 111 27.24 -0.79 27.14
C ARG A 111 27.30 -0.12 25.77
N THR A 112 28.50 0.14 25.26
CA THR A 112 28.70 0.78 23.95
C THR A 112 28.22 -0.11 22.82
N VAL A 113 28.64 -1.38 22.82
CA VAL A 113 28.23 -2.36 21.80
C VAL A 113 26.72 -2.55 21.84
N ARG A 114 26.15 -2.68 23.04
CA ARG A 114 24.71 -2.79 23.26
C ARG A 114 23.93 -1.62 22.63
N TYR A 115 24.33 -0.37 22.89
CA TYR A 115 23.63 0.79 22.32
C TYR A 115 23.80 0.91 20.80
N LEU A 116 24.96 0.57 20.26
CA LEU A 116 25.18 0.55 18.81
C LEU A 116 24.28 -0.47 18.12
N VAL A 117 24.18 -1.69 18.68
CA VAL A 117 23.29 -2.74 18.19
C VAL A 117 21.82 -2.31 18.28
N GLY A 118 21.42 -1.73 19.42
CA GLY A 118 20.08 -1.19 19.61
C GLY A 118 19.72 -0.11 18.59
N PHE A 119 20.62 0.87 18.40
CA PHE A 119 20.39 1.97 17.47
C PHE A 119 20.32 1.47 16.02
N GLY A 120 21.23 0.58 15.61
CA GLY A 120 21.21 -0.02 14.27
C GLY A 120 19.91 -0.78 13.99
N THR A 121 19.47 -1.59 14.94
CA THR A 121 18.21 -2.37 14.82
C THR A 121 17.00 -1.44 14.67
N ILE A 122 16.92 -0.37 15.46
CA ILE A 122 15.82 0.60 15.39
C ILE A 122 15.88 1.43 14.13
N ALA A 123 17.08 1.84 13.69
CA ALA A 123 17.23 2.59 12.44
C ALA A 123 16.75 1.76 11.24
N ILE A 124 17.15 0.48 11.16
CA ILE A 124 16.67 -0.44 10.13
C ILE A 124 15.14 -0.57 10.21
N LEU A 125 14.60 -0.77 11.41
CA LEU A 125 13.17 -0.94 11.60
C LEU A 125 12.37 0.34 11.29
N ALA A 126 12.91 1.52 11.61
CA ALA A 126 12.30 2.81 11.30
C ALA A 126 12.29 3.08 9.78
N VAL A 127 13.34 2.70 9.06
CA VAL A 127 13.37 2.75 7.58
C VAL A 127 12.30 1.82 7.02
N LEU A 128 12.24 0.56 7.47
CA LEU A 128 11.23 -0.41 7.01
C LEU A 128 9.79 0.01 7.36
N THR A 129 9.58 0.64 8.52
CA THR A 129 8.25 1.13 8.96
C THR A 129 7.84 2.39 8.21
N LYS A 130 8.80 3.27 7.87
CA LYS A 130 8.53 4.46 7.05
C LYS A 130 8.07 4.04 5.66
N ASP A 131 8.73 3.05 5.06
CA ASP A 131 8.39 2.60 3.70
C ASP A 131 6.97 2.00 3.62
N LEU A 132 6.48 1.36 4.69
CA LEU A 132 5.06 0.95 4.79
C LEU A 132 4.09 2.12 4.91
N ARG A 133 4.53 3.26 5.47
CA ARG A 133 3.71 4.48 5.53
C ARG A 133 3.75 5.27 4.22
N THR A 134 4.76 5.05 3.38
CA THR A 134 5.04 5.82 2.16
C THR A 134 4.87 5.01 0.88
N THR A 135 3.91 4.09 0.79
CA THR A 135 3.22 3.80 -0.49
C THR A 135 2.35 5.00 -0.92
N GLN A 136 2.92 6.19 -0.81
CA GLN A 136 2.42 7.49 -1.21
C GLN A 136 3.38 7.97 -2.29
N ASP A 137 2.95 8.00 -3.55
CA ASP A 137 3.57 8.95 -4.46
C ASP A 137 3.10 10.35 -4.03
N LEU A 138 4.06 11.15 -3.59
CA LEU A 138 3.86 12.56 -3.24
C LEU A 138 3.36 13.39 -4.44
N GLU A 139 3.39 12.83 -5.65
CA GLU A 139 2.88 13.45 -6.89
C GLU A 139 1.38 13.18 -7.12
N VAL A 140 0.81 12.08 -6.64
CA VAL A 140 -0.56 11.66 -7.02
C VAL A 140 -1.59 11.88 -5.90
N GLY A 141 -1.18 12.23 -4.68
CA GLY A 141 -2.11 12.62 -3.61
C GLY A 141 -3.03 11.50 -3.09
N VAL A 142 -2.98 10.29 -3.65
CA VAL A 142 -3.79 9.16 -3.21
C VAL A 142 -3.10 8.38 -2.10
N ARG A 143 -3.81 8.13 -1.00
CA ARG A 143 -3.37 7.16 0.03
C ARG A 143 -3.48 5.76 -0.57
N GLY A 144 -2.37 5.19 -1.04
CA GLY A 144 -2.29 3.76 -1.36
C GLY A 144 -2.29 2.92 -0.08
N PRO A 145 -2.84 1.70 -0.11
CA PRO A 145 -2.79 0.83 1.07
C PRO A 145 -1.36 0.35 1.40
N GLU A 146 -1.18 -0.21 2.60
CA GLU A 146 0.09 -0.80 3.05
C GLU A 146 0.31 -2.17 2.38
N VAL A 147 0.69 -2.18 1.10
CA VAL A 147 0.89 -3.41 0.35
C VAL A 147 2.30 -3.95 0.61
N LEU A 148 2.37 -5.01 1.42
CA LEU A 148 3.63 -5.59 1.90
C LEU A 148 4.57 -6.07 0.77
N PHE A 149 4.01 -6.60 -0.33
CA PHE A 149 4.78 -7.21 -1.41
C PHE A 149 4.56 -6.53 -2.77
N GLU A 150 4.14 -5.27 -2.79
CA GLU A 150 3.81 -4.55 -4.03
C GLU A 150 4.92 -4.70 -5.07
N PHE A 151 6.13 -4.26 -4.77
CA PHE A 151 7.28 -4.34 -5.69
C PHE A 151 7.80 -5.76 -5.98
N LEU A 152 7.37 -6.77 -5.22
CA LEU A 152 7.73 -8.18 -5.48
C LEU A 152 6.74 -8.84 -6.43
N VAL A 153 5.51 -8.34 -6.46
CA VAL A 153 4.38 -9.00 -7.11
C VAL A 153 3.89 -8.21 -8.32
N VAL A 154 4.05 -6.89 -8.30
CA VAL A 154 3.74 -5.96 -9.37
C VAL A 154 4.96 -5.08 -9.67
N ASP A 155 5.00 -4.51 -10.86
CA ASP A 155 6.03 -3.57 -11.33
C ASP A 155 5.86 -2.15 -10.75
N GLY A 156 5.03 -1.99 -9.72
CA GLY A 156 4.70 -0.71 -9.10
C GLY A 156 3.74 0.16 -9.93
N GLN A 157 3.27 -0.33 -11.07
CA GLN A 157 2.32 0.38 -11.95
C GLN A 157 0.86 0.00 -11.68
N GLN A 158 0.62 -0.91 -10.72
CA GLN A 158 -0.71 -1.43 -10.41
C GLN A 158 -1.36 -0.60 -9.32
N THR A 159 -2.56 -0.08 -9.58
CA THR A 159 -3.38 0.55 -8.55
C THR A 159 -4.07 -0.52 -7.69
N TRP A 160 -4.04 -0.31 -6.38
CA TRP A 160 -4.68 -1.17 -5.39
C TRP A 160 -5.93 -0.51 -4.81
N PRO A 161 -6.99 -1.27 -4.48
CA PRO A 161 -8.13 -0.74 -3.75
C PRO A 161 -7.70 -0.08 -2.44
N LYS A 162 -8.31 1.06 -2.07
CA LYS A 162 -7.92 1.84 -0.88
C LYS A 162 -8.07 1.05 0.43
N ASP A 163 -8.94 0.06 0.45
CA ASP A 163 -9.23 -0.86 1.56
C ASP A 163 -8.30 -2.08 1.61
N PHE A 164 -7.50 -2.35 0.56
CA PHE A 164 -6.57 -3.47 0.50
C PHE A 164 -5.30 -3.24 1.34
N ALA A 165 -5.45 -3.00 2.63
CA ALA A 165 -4.35 -2.90 3.58
C ALA A 165 -4.23 -4.19 4.41
N LEU A 166 -3.04 -4.47 4.91
CA LEU A 166 -2.85 -5.46 5.97
C LEU A 166 -3.29 -4.83 7.31
N PRO A 167 -4.48 -5.18 7.86
CA PRO A 167 -4.93 -4.56 9.09
C PRO A 167 -3.99 -4.89 10.24
N GLY A 168 -3.65 -3.88 11.04
CA GLY A 168 -2.84 -4.05 12.26
C GLY A 168 -1.33 -4.20 12.01
N VAL A 169 -0.84 -4.13 10.78
CA VAL A 169 0.62 -4.13 10.48
C VAL A 169 1.32 -3.01 11.24
N LYS A 170 0.81 -1.77 11.20
CA LYS A 170 1.34 -0.65 12.02
C LYS A 170 1.47 -0.98 13.51
N THR A 171 0.42 -1.55 14.09
CA THR A 171 0.40 -1.93 15.52
C THR A 171 1.43 -3.02 15.80
N TYR A 172 1.53 -4.01 14.90
CA TYR A 172 2.54 -5.05 14.96
C TYR A 172 3.97 -4.47 14.95
N TRP A 173 4.27 -3.53 14.04
CA TRP A 173 5.57 -2.86 13.98
C TRP A 173 5.89 -2.06 15.24
N LEU A 174 4.91 -1.32 15.77
CA LEU A 174 5.09 -0.56 17.01
C LEU A 174 5.43 -1.49 18.19
N LEU A 175 4.75 -2.64 18.30
CA LEU A 175 5.01 -3.63 19.35
C LEU A 175 6.40 -4.25 19.21
N LEU A 176 6.80 -4.63 17.98
CA LEU A 176 8.13 -5.18 17.72
C LEU A 176 9.23 -4.15 17.99
N THR A 177 9.04 -2.89 17.55
CA THR A 177 9.96 -1.77 17.86
C THR A 177 10.14 -1.60 19.35
N ALA A 178 9.03 -1.53 20.08
CA ALA A 178 9.04 -1.28 21.52
C ALA A 178 9.79 -2.41 22.23
N LEU A 179 9.50 -3.66 21.89
CA LEU A 179 10.16 -4.82 22.48
C LEU A 179 11.68 -4.85 22.19
N LEU A 180 12.08 -4.61 20.94
CA LEU A 180 13.51 -4.53 20.56
C LEU A 180 14.20 -3.37 21.27
N PHE A 181 13.55 -2.21 21.38
CA PHE A 181 14.07 -1.07 22.14
C PHE A 181 14.28 -1.44 23.61
N PHE A 182 13.27 -2.00 24.28
CA PHE A 182 13.38 -2.36 25.69
C PHE A 182 14.45 -3.42 25.96
N HIS A 183 14.58 -4.41 25.07
CA HIS A 183 15.58 -5.47 25.20
C HIS A 183 17.00 -4.97 24.91
N LEU A 184 17.20 -4.23 23.80
CA LEU A 184 18.53 -3.81 23.36
C LEU A 184 19.06 -2.58 24.10
N PHE A 185 18.22 -1.68 24.62
CA PHE A 185 18.68 -0.51 25.37
C PHE A 185 18.77 -0.74 26.88
N GLY A 186 18.53 -1.98 27.34
CA GLY A 186 18.69 -2.34 28.74
C GLY A 186 17.72 -1.57 29.64
N PHE A 187 16.46 -1.43 29.24
CA PHE A 187 15.43 -0.84 30.09
C PHE A 187 15.36 -1.55 31.45
N LEU A 188 15.66 -2.84 31.49
CA LEU A 188 15.80 -3.61 32.74
C LEU A 188 16.95 -3.11 33.62
N ASP A 189 18.10 -2.77 33.06
CA ASP A 189 19.23 -2.21 33.82
C ASP A 189 18.91 -0.78 34.29
N TRP A 190 18.19 -0.01 33.48
CA TRP A 190 17.67 1.29 33.91
C TRP A 190 16.66 1.12 35.05
N ALA A 191 15.68 0.23 34.93
CA ALA A 191 14.65 -0.05 35.92
C ALA A 191 15.25 -0.59 37.23
N ASP A 192 16.27 -1.46 37.17
CA ASP A 192 17.04 -1.93 38.33
C ASP A 192 17.75 -0.77 39.05
N SER A 193 18.19 0.26 38.32
CA SER A 193 18.84 1.43 38.90
C SER A 193 17.88 2.48 39.49
N VAL A 194 16.58 2.42 39.15
CA VAL A 194 15.59 3.42 39.58
C VAL A 194 15.36 3.40 41.10
N PRO A 195 15.14 2.25 41.77
CA PRO A 195 14.98 2.20 43.22
C PRO A 195 16.17 2.79 43.98
N ASP A 196 17.39 2.47 43.53
CA ASP A 196 18.62 2.97 44.14
C ASP A 196 18.79 4.48 43.93
N LYS A 197 18.51 4.98 42.71
CA LYS A 197 18.51 6.42 42.40
C LYS A 197 17.44 7.17 43.20
N LEU A 198 16.23 6.62 43.35
CA LEU A 198 15.18 7.19 44.18
C LEU A 198 15.60 7.23 45.66
N SER A 199 16.19 6.15 46.16
CA SER A 199 16.68 6.07 47.54
C SER A 199 17.81 7.08 47.79
N ALA A 200 18.72 7.26 46.83
CA ALA A 200 19.79 8.23 46.88
C ALA A 200 19.25 9.67 46.82
N TYR A 201 18.25 9.92 45.97
CA TYR A 201 17.55 11.20 45.88
C TYR A 201 16.84 11.56 47.19
N VAL A 202 16.08 10.62 47.78
CA VAL A 202 15.43 10.80 49.08
C VAL A 202 16.44 11.09 50.20
N LYS A 203 17.57 10.36 50.22
CA LYS A 203 18.68 10.61 51.16
C LYS A 203 19.30 12.01 50.94
N ARG A 204 19.50 12.45 49.70
CA ARG A 204 20.08 13.77 49.36
C ARG A 204 19.12 14.91 49.72
N SER A 205 17.84 14.78 49.38
CA SER A 205 16.75 15.68 49.76
C SER A 205 16.64 15.85 51.28
N SER A 206 16.82 14.76 52.05
CA SER A 206 16.84 14.81 53.52
C SER A 206 18.07 15.49 54.12
N LYS A 207 19.16 15.61 53.35
CA LYS A 207 20.45 16.20 53.76
C LYS A 207 20.52 17.70 53.47
N GLU A 208 19.84 18.17 52.42
CA GLU A 208 19.77 19.60 52.05
C GLU A 208 18.77 20.40 52.90
N ARG A 209 17.76 19.74 53.50
CA ARG A 209 16.94 20.35 54.57
C ARG A 209 17.70 20.29 55.88
N GLY A 210 18.63 21.21 56.05
CA GLY A 210 19.48 21.31 57.24
C GLY A 210 18.69 21.37 58.55
N GLY A 211 19.15 20.59 59.53
CA GLY A 211 18.94 20.89 60.95
C GLY A 211 17.62 20.42 61.59
N PHE A 212 17.31 19.11 61.62
CA PHE A 212 16.53 18.57 62.75
C PHE A 212 16.73 17.04 62.96
N VAL A 213 17.39 16.72 64.07
CA VAL A 213 17.27 15.52 64.94
C VAL A 213 17.48 14.12 64.34
N HIS A 214 18.31 13.32 65.03
CA HIS A 214 18.62 11.90 64.80
C HIS A 214 17.40 10.98 64.49
N ARG A 215 16.17 11.36 64.90
CA ARG A 215 14.89 10.67 64.63
C ARG A 215 14.45 10.74 63.15
N THR A 216 14.84 11.75 62.38
CA THR A 216 14.47 11.87 60.94
C THR A 216 15.30 10.95 60.05
N LYS A 217 16.55 10.66 60.42
CA LYS A 217 17.44 9.72 59.70
C LYS A 217 16.92 8.28 59.71
N LEU A 218 16.39 7.81 60.85
CA LEU A 218 15.76 6.48 60.97
C LEU A 218 14.49 6.36 60.13
N LYS A 219 13.65 7.41 60.07
CA LYS A 219 12.46 7.46 59.20
C LYS A 219 12.82 7.51 57.71
N ALA A 220 13.85 8.27 57.33
CA ALA A 220 14.33 8.34 55.94
C ALA A 220 14.95 7.01 55.48
N ALA A 221 15.68 6.30 56.35
CA ALA A 221 16.20 4.97 56.06
C ALA A 221 15.08 3.93 55.91
N GLY A 222 14.07 3.97 56.77
CA GLY A 222 12.88 3.11 56.66
C GLY A 222 12.03 3.40 55.42
N LEU A 223 11.90 4.67 55.02
CA LEU A 223 11.22 5.07 53.79
C LEU A 223 12.00 4.63 52.55
N ALA A 224 13.32 4.81 52.54
CA ALA A 224 14.19 4.34 51.46
C ALA A 224 14.13 2.82 51.29
N HIS A 225 14.11 2.06 52.39
CA HIS A 225 13.96 0.60 52.35
C HIS A 225 12.56 0.15 51.87
N ARG A 226 11.51 0.88 52.26
CA ARG A 226 10.16 0.63 51.74
C ARG A 226 10.04 0.92 50.24
N VAL A 227 10.65 2.02 49.76
CA VAL A 227 10.71 2.37 48.34
C VAL A 227 11.51 1.36 47.53
N SER A 228 12.64 0.85 48.05
CA SER A 228 13.40 -0.19 47.38
C SER A 228 12.64 -1.51 47.29
N THR A 229 11.90 -1.86 48.35
CA THR A 229 11.10 -3.10 48.41
C THR A 229 9.89 -3.05 47.48
N LEU A 230 9.17 -1.92 47.44
CA LEU A 230 8.09 -1.68 46.47
C LEU A 230 8.61 -1.65 45.02
N GLY A 231 9.78 -1.04 44.81
CA GLY A 231 10.48 -1.08 43.53
C GLY A 231 10.79 -2.51 43.07
N ALA A 232 11.29 -3.37 43.96
CA ALA A 232 11.57 -4.77 43.64
C ALA A 232 10.31 -5.56 43.25
N ILE A 233 9.17 -5.31 43.90
CA ILE A 233 7.87 -5.95 43.57
C ILE A 233 7.37 -5.53 42.18
N ILE A 234 7.62 -4.29 41.77
CA ILE A 234 7.23 -3.77 40.44
C ILE A 234 8.23 -4.23 39.36
N VAL A 235 9.52 -4.26 39.67
CA VAL A 235 10.59 -4.59 38.71
C VAL A 235 10.70 -6.08 38.45
N ALA A 236 10.43 -6.96 39.42
CA ALA A 236 10.49 -8.41 39.24
C ALA A 236 9.57 -8.97 38.13
N PRO A 237 8.26 -8.62 38.04
CA PRO A 237 7.41 -9.06 36.94
C PRO A 237 7.83 -8.45 35.60
N ILE A 238 8.31 -7.21 35.58
CA ILE A 238 8.89 -6.58 34.38
C ILE A 238 10.14 -7.35 33.91
N ARG A 239 11.01 -7.77 34.84
CA ARG A 239 12.20 -8.58 34.54
C ARG A 239 11.84 -9.95 33.96
N ALA A 240 10.79 -10.58 34.46
CA ALA A 240 10.29 -11.83 33.91
C ALA A 240 9.70 -11.66 32.51
N LEU A 241 8.99 -10.55 32.25
CA LEU A 241 8.43 -10.22 30.94
C LEU A 241 9.49 -9.90 29.87
N PHE A 242 10.63 -9.32 30.24
CA PHE A 242 11.69 -8.92 29.31
C PHE A 242 12.98 -9.76 29.41
N GLY A 243 12.94 -10.88 30.13
CA GLY A 243 14.05 -11.82 30.23
C GLY A 243 14.36 -12.50 28.89
N TYR A 244 15.57 -13.05 28.74
CA TYR A 244 16.04 -13.65 27.49
C TYR A 244 15.10 -14.74 26.94
N ALA A 245 14.59 -15.64 27.79
CA ALA A 245 13.65 -16.67 27.36
C ALA A 245 12.33 -16.08 26.85
N THR A 246 11.79 -15.09 27.55
CA THR A 246 10.55 -14.40 27.17
C THR A 246 10.74 -13.57 25.89
N PHE A 247 11.91 -12.96 25.71
CA PHE A 247 12.28 -12.26 24.47
C PHE A 247 12.32 -13.22 23.28
N VAL A 248 12.99 -14.37 23.41
CA VAL A 248 13.04 -15.37 22.34
C VAL A 248 11.65 -15.92 22.03
N LEU A 249 10.87 -16.30 23.06
CA LEU A 249 9.49 -16.77 22.89
C LEU A 249 8.62 -15.73 22.19
N PHE A 250 8.74 -14.46 22.59
CA PHE A 250 8.01 -13.38 21.95
C PHE A 250 8.40 -13.23 20.49
N VAL A 251 9.69 -13.10 20.16
CA VAL A 251 10.15 -12.98 18.76
C VAL A 251 9.64 -14.14 17.90
N VAL A 252 9.70 -15.37 18.41
CA VAL A 252 9.18 -16.56 17.70
C VAL A 252 7.66 -16.50 17.55
N ALA A 253 6.92 -16.22 18.62
CA ALA A 253 5.46 -16.12 18.58
C ALA A 253 4.99 -14.99 17.64
N THR A 254 5.74 -13.90 17.59
CA THR A 254 5.45 -12.74 16.75
C THR A 254 5.72 -13.07 15.28
N GLY A 255 6.82 -13.77 14.98
CA GLY A 255 7.10 -14.30 13.64
C GLY A 255 6.05 -15.32 13.16
N ILE A 256 5.62 -16.25 14.03
CA ILE A 256 4.55 -17.22 13.71
C ILE A 256 3.22 -16.49 13.50
N GLY A 257 2.87 -15.53 14.37
CA GLY A 257 1.65 -14.74 14.25
C GLY A 257 1.62 -13.94 12.95
N PHE A 258 2.74 -13.31 12.59
CA PHE A 258 2.86 -12.61 11.31
C PHE A 258 2.72 -13.56 10.13
N ALA A 259 3.44 -14.70 10.13
CA ALA A 259 3.31 -15.70 9.09
C ALA A 259 1.87 -16.22 8.96
N GLY A 260 1.18 -16.42 10.08
CA GLY A 260 -0.23 -16.79 10.11
C GLY A 260 -1.14 -15.72 9.49
N VAL A 261 -0.96 -14.46 9.84
CA VAL A 261 -1.70 -13.33 9.23
C VAL A 261 -1.42 -13.21 7.73
N THR A 262 -0.16 -13.37 7.32
CA THR A 262 0.22 -13.33 5.91
C THR A 262 -0.41 -14.49 5.14
N VAL A 263 -0.33 -15.72 5.66
CA VAL A 263 -0.84 -16.92 4.98
C VAL A 263 -2.37 -17.01 4.98
N ALA A 264 -3.02 -16.65 6.09
CA ALA A 264 -4.46 -16.80 6.24
C ALA A 264 -5.26 -15.56 5.78
N GLY A 265 -4.66 -14.37 5.81
CA GLY A 265 -5.34 -13.12 5.44
C GLY A 265 -4.79 -12.52 4.14
N TYR A 266 -3.49 -12.23 4.11
CA TYR A 266 -2.91 -11.46 3.01
C TYR A 266 -2.80 -12.24 1.70
N LEU A 267 -2.28 -13.48 1.72
CA LEU A 267 -2.11 -14.28 0.51
C LEU A 267 -3.44 -14.59 -0.20
N PRO A 268 -4.52 -14.99 0.50
CA PRO A 268 -5.82 -15.18 -0.13
C PRO A 268 -6.35 -13.89 -0.78
N SER A 269 -6.27 -12.75 -0.07
CA SER A 269 -6.76 -11.47 -0.59
C SER A 269 -5.90 -10.98 -1.77
N LEU A 270 -4.57 -11.13 -1.69
CA LEU A 270 -3.64 -10.87 -2.79
C LEU A 270 -3.97 -11.74 -4.01
N SER A 271 -4.30 -13.02 -3.79
CA SER A 271 -4.73 -13.93 -4.83
C SER A 271 -6.06 -13.48 -5.46
N GLN A 272 -7.03 -12.98 -4.69
CA GLN A 272 -8.28 -12.46 -5.23
C GLN A 272 -8.05 -11.24 -6.14
N HIS A 273 -7.06 -10.41 -5.83
CA HIS A 273 -6.76 -9.24 -6.65
C HIS A 273 -6.01 -9.59 -7.94
N LEU A 274 -5.09 -10.56 -7.90
CA LEU A 274 -4.16 -10.82 -9.01
C LEU A 274 -4.47 -12.05 -9.85
N SER A 275 -5.21 -13.01 -9.30
CA SER A 275 -5.60 -14.26 -9.97
C SER A 275 -7.01 -14.18 -10.52
N HIS A 276 -7.28 -14.95 -11.58
CA HIS A 276 -8.60 -15.11 -12.18
C HIS A 276 -9.54 -15.98 -11.32
N ARG A 277 -9.00 -16.72 -10.34
CA ARG A 277 -9.77 -17.70 -9.55
C ARG A 277 -11.06 -17.10 -8.96
N GLY A 278 -10.98 -15.92 -8.35
CA GLY A 278 -12.16 -15.27 -7.75
C GLY A 278 -13.26 -14.98 -8.77
N LEU A 279 -12.90 -14.55 -9.97
CA LEU A 279 -13.86 -14.29 -11.05
C LEU A 279 -14.47 -15.57 -11.61
N ILE A 280 -13.67 -16.63 -11.76
CA ILE A 280 -14.15 -17.94 -12.20
C ILE A 280 -15.08 -18.54 -11.13
N ASP A 281 -14.77 -18.38 -9.86
CA ASP A 281 -15.62 -18.83 -8.76
C ASP A 281 -16.96 -18.06 -8.77
N THR A 282 -16.96 -16.74 -8.99
CA THR A 282 -18.20 -15.95 -9.19
C THR A 282 -18.98 -16.43 -10.41
N TYR A 283 -18.32 -16.65 -11.55
CA TYR A 283 -18.98 -17.21 -12.74
C TYR A 283 -19.65 -18.57 -12.44
N ARG A 284 -18.96 -19.48 -11.74
CA ARG A 284 -19.54 -20.78 -11.35
C ARG A 284 -20.71 -20.68 -10.37
N GLU A 285 -20.78 -19.60 -9.60
CA GLU A 285 -21.87 -19.35 -8.67
C GLU A 285 -23.10 -18.75 -9.37
N LEU A 286 -22.89 -17.94 -10.39
CA LEU A 286 -23.96 -17.18 -11.09
C LEU A 286 -24.46 -17.84 -12.37
N ALA A 287 -23.61 -18.62 -13.06
CA ALA A 287 -23.95 -19.14 -14.38
C ALA A 287 -24.84 -20.39 -14.31
N ASP A 288 -25.88 -20.40 -15.12
CA ASP A 288 -26.72 -21.55 -15.39
C ASP A 288 -26.10 -22.49 -16.44
N GLU A 289 -26.69 -23.68 -16.61
CA GLU A 289 -26.24 -24.67 -17.58
C GLU A 289 -26.42 -24.16 -19.01
N GLY A 290 -25.33 -24.12 -19.79
CA GLY A 290 -25.32 -23.66 -21.18
C GLY A 290 -24.81 -22.23 -21.39
N GLU A 291 -24.69 -21.42 -20.33
CA GLU A 291 -24.24 -20.04 -20.44
C GLU A 291 -22.73 -19.95 -20.71
N VAL A 292 -22.38 -19.29 -21.82
CA VAL A 292 -21.02 -19.30 -22.38
C VAL A 292 -20.09 -18.35 -21.64
N PHE A 293 -18.88 -18.83 -21.33
CA PHE A 293 -17.79 -17.99 -20.83
C PHE A 293 -16.83 -17.57 -21.96
N TYR A 294 -16.75 -16.28 -22.24
CA TYR A 294 -15.91 -15.70 -23.27
C TYR A 294 -14.58 -15.18 -22.73
N ARG A 295 -13.50 -15.58 -23.42
CA ARG A 295 -12.14 -15.07 -23.24
C ARG A 295 -11.83 -14.01 -24.30
N ILE A 296 -11.48 -12.81 -23.88
CA ILE A 296 -11.08 -11.76 -24.82
C ILE A 296 -9.58 -11.86 -25.10
N GLY A 297 -9.22 -11.94 -26.40
CA GLY A 297 -7.83 -12.06 -26.86
C GLY A 297 -6.87 -11.01 -26.27
N GLY A 298 -5.64 -11.44 -25.98
CA GLY A 298 -4.60 -10.60 -25.33
C GLY A 298 -4.46 -10.82 -23.81
N THR A 299 -5.31 -11.64 -23.20
CA THR A 299 -5.17 -12.10 -21.81
C THR A 299 -4.30 -13.37 -21.72
N ASP A 300 -3.06 -13.31 -22.22
CA ASP A 300 -2.12 -14.43 -22.47
C ASP A 300 -1.80 -15.35 -21.27
N ARG A 301 -2.30 -15.08 -20.06
CA ARG A 301 -2.03 -15.89 -18.85
C ARG A 301 -3.27 -16.45 -18.16
N ALA A 302 -4.48 -16.18 -18.65
CA ALA A 302 -5.71 -16.81 -18.14
C ALA A 302 -5.79 -18.30 -18.49
N ALA A 303 -5.03 -18.74 -19.51
CA ALA A 303 -5.06 -20.10 -20.04
C ALA A 303 -4.79 -21.18 -18.98
N TYR A 304 -3.95 -20.94 -17.97
CA TYR A 304 -3.56 -21.99 -17.02
C TYR A 304 -4.71 -22.49 -16.11
N TYR A 305 -5.68 -21.63 -15.79
CA TYR A 305 -6.83 -22.02 -14.93
C TYR A 305 -8.06 -22.46 -15.73
N LEU A 306 -8.04 -22.24 -17.04
CA LEU A 306 -9.08 -22.56 -18.01
C LEU A 306 -8.55 -23.56 -19.04
N ASP A 307 -7.55 -24.37 -18.66
CA ASP A 307 -6.90 -25.33 -19.56
C ASP A 307 -7.80 -26.58 -19.68
N GLY A 308 -8.81 -26.40 -20.51
CA GLY A 308 -9.92 -27.30 -20.82
C GLY A 308 -10.96 -26.48 -21.57
N ASP A 309 -11.51 -26.99 -22.67
CA ASP A 309 -12.49 -26.25 -23.49
C ASP A 309 -13.84 -26.01 -22.77
N SER A 310 -13.92 -26.33 -21.47
CA SER A 310 -15.09 -26.26 -20.62
C SER A 310 -14.75 -25.88 -19.18
N VAL A 311 -15.62 -25.12 -18.53
CA VAL A 311 -15.57 -24.87 -17.08
C VAL A 311 -16.54 -25.80 -16.38
N GLN A 312 -16.03 -26.59 -15.44
CA GLN A 312 -16.88 -27.41 -14.57
C GLN A 312 -17.49 -26.55 -13.45
N ILE A 313 -18.83 -26.62 -13.33
CA ILE A 313 -19.61 -25.91 -12.30
C ILE A 313 -19.79 -26.78 -11.06
N SER A 314 -20.12 -26.17 -9.93
CA SER A 314 -20.42 -26.84 -8.65
C SER A 314 -21.50 -27.93 -8.72
N SER A 315 -22.37 -27.90 -9.75
CA SER A 315 -23.40 -28.89 -10.04
C SER A 315 -22.89 -30.10 -10.86
N GLY A 316 -21.65 -30.06 -11.35
CA GLY A 316 -21.07 -31.09 -12.22
C GLY A 316 -21.33 -30.90 -13.72
N ALA A 317 -22.08 -29.86 -14.11
CA ALA A 317 -22.29 -29.49 -15.52
C ALA A 317 -21.04 -28.81 -16.12
N GLU A 318 -20.83 -29.01 -17.42
CA GLU A 318 -19.74 -28.40 -18.20
C GLU A 318 -20.32 -27.25 -19.04
N ASN A 319 -19.88 -26.02 -18.76
CA ASN A 319 -20.22 -24.87 -19.60
C ASN A 319 -19.12 -24.60 -20.63
N PRO A 320 -19.49 -24.19 -21.86
CA PRO A 320 -18.53 -23.95 -22.95
C PRO A 320 -17.67 -22.70 -22.69
N VAL A 321 -16.41 -22.78 -23.11
CA VAL A 321 -15.49 -21.64 -23.10
C VAL A 321 -15.15 -21.22 -24.51
N GLU A 322 -15.52 -20.00 -24.89
CA GLU A 322 -15.25 -19.44 -26.20
C GLU A 322 -14.20 -18.33 -26.15
N SER A 323 -13.68 -17.94 -27.31
CA SER A 323 -12.72 -16.85 -27.41
C SER A 323 -13.18 -15.81 -28.41
N LEU A 324 -13.18 -14.56 -27.96
CA LEU A 324 -13.44 -13.40 -28.80
C LEU A 324 -12.14 -12.90 -29.43
N SER A 325 -12.22 -12.56 -30.71
CA SER A 325 -11.10 -12.00 -31.47
C SER A 325 -10.60 -10.66 -30.92
N GLY A 326 -11.44 -9.94 -30.18
CA GLY A 326 -11.08 -8.69 -29.50
C GLY A 326 -12.27 -8.05 -28.79
N ILE A 327 -12.01 -6.94 -28.09
CA ILE A 327 -13.01 -6.23 -27.28
C ILE A 327 -14.17 -5.72 -28.14
N SER A 328 -13.92 -5.32 -29.38
CA SER A 328 -14.96 -4.82 -30.29
C SER A 328 -16.06 -5.86 -30.59
N ALA A 329 -15.75 -7.15 -30.44
CA ALA A 329 -16.73 -8.23 -30.63
C ALA A 329 -17.74 -8.31 -29.47
N LEU A 330 -17.43 -7.73 -28.29
CA LEU A 330 -18.38 -7.68 -27.18
C LEU A 330 -19.69 -7.02 -27.60
N ARG A 331 -19.59 -5.97 -28.43
CA ARG A 331 -20.74 -5.19 -28.89
C ARG A 331 -21.86 -6.08 -29.43
N ASP A 332 -21.54 -7.10 -30.22
CA ASP A 332 -22.55 -7.92 -30.90
C ASP A 332 -23.47 -8.61 -29.86
N PHE A 333 -22.92 -9.07 -28.73
CA PHE A 333 -23.67 -9.71 -27.63
C PHE A 333 -24.53 -8.75 -26.80
N TYR A 334 -24.19 -7.47 -26.79
CA TYR A 334 -24.97 -6.44 -26.09
C TYR A 334 -26.03 -5.83 -27.01
N CYS A 335 -25.76 -5.78 -28.32
CA CYS A 335 -26.69 -5.27 -29.33
C CYS A 335 -27.88 -6.19 -29.57
N ASP A 336 -27.64 -7.51 -29.54
CA ASP A 336 -28.66 -8.54 -29.77
C ASP A 336 -28.51 -9.66 -28.73
N PRO A 337 -29.00 -9.44 -27.49
CA PRO A 337 -28.83 -10.40 -26.42
C PRO A 337 -29.82 -11.58 -26.59
N GLU A 338 -29.43 -12.58 -27.37
CA GLU A 338 -30.19 -13.85 -27.46
C GLU A 338 -30.01 -14.71 -26.20
N GLU A 339 -28.79 -14.71 -25.66
CA GLU A 339 -28.40 -15.48 -24.47
C GLU A 339 -27.57 -14.61 -23.52
N ARG A 340 -27.59 -14.97 -22.24
CA ARG A 340 -26.71 -14.37 -21.26
C ARG A 340 -25.29 -14.88 -21.45
N ILE A 341 -24.35 -13.95 -21.49
CA ILE A 341 -22.94 -14.26 -21.67
C ILE A 341 -22.11 -13.75 -20.52
N PHE A 342 -20.99 -14.41 -20.26
CA PHE A 342 -19.99 -13.95 -19.30
C PHE A 342 -18.70 -13.66 -20.04
N ALA A 343 -18.08 -12.52 -19.79
CA ALA A 343 -16.80 -12.19 -20.39
C ALA A 343 -15.81 -11.69 -19.35
N MET A 344 -14.57 -12.16 -19.44
CA MET A 344 -13.49 -11.69 -18.58
C MET A 344 -12.53 -10.83 -19.38
N LEU A 345 -12.22 -9.64 -18.86
CA LEU A 345 -11.27 -8.70 -19.46
C LEU A 345 -10.33 -8.12 -18.42
N SER A 346 -9.23 -7.55 -18.91
CA SER A 346 -8.34 -6.74 -18.10
C SER A 346 -9.06 -5.47 -17.64
N ARG A 347 -8.89 -5.07 -16.37
CA ARG A 347 -9.48 -3.86 -15.80
C ARG A 347 -9.07 -2.60 -16.57
N VAL A 348 -7.84 -2.54 -17.08
CA VAL A 348 -7.35 -1.40 -17.88
C VAL A 348 -8.06 -1.27 -19.23
N GLN A 349 -8.74 -2.34 -19.68
CA GLN A 349 -9.51 -2.37 -20.92
C GLN A 349 -11.00 -2.07 -20.68
N LEU A 350 -11.42 -1.85 -19.43
CA LEU A 350 -12.82 -1.64 -19.08
C LEU A 350 -13.42 -0.40 -19.76
N ALA A 351 -12.70 0.73 -19.76
CA ALA A 351 -13.12 1.94 -20.46
C ALA A 351 -13.31 1.70 -21.97
N GLN A 352 -12.43 0.90 -22.59
CA GLN A 352 -12.57 0.53 -23.99
C GLN A 352 -13.80 -0.36 -24.21
N ALA A 353 -14.04 -1.35 -23.36
CA ALA A 353 -15.21 -2.21 -23.46
C ALA A 353 -16.51 -1.42 -23.32
N TYR A 354 -16.55 -0.48 -22.35
CA TYR A 354 -17.67 0.43 -22.15
C TYR A 354 -17.95 1.24 -23.42
N PHE A 355 -16.91 1.85 -23.99
CA PHE A 355 -17.01 2.59 -25.24
C PHE A 355 -17.52 1.72 -26.41
N GLU A 356 -17.02 0.49 -26.57
CA GLU A 356 -17.42 -0.38 -27.68
C GLU A 356 -18.90 -0.81 -27.61
N VAL A 357 -19.42 -1.01 -26.39
CA VAL A 357 -20.82 -1.33 -26.13
C VAL A 357 -21.73 -0.12 -26.33
N GLY A 358 -21.33 1.04 -25.77
CA GLY A 358 -22.16 2.26 -25.77
C GLY A 358 -22.12 3.08 -27.06
N ARG A 359 -21.11 2.92 -27.93
CA ARG A 359 -21.01 3.74 -29.15
C ARG A 359 -22.16 3.46 -30.14
N GLU A 360 -22.68 4.50 -30.79
CA GLU A 360 -23.59 4.34 -31.92
C GLU A 360 -22.89 3.64 -33.11
N SER A 361 -23.62 2.77 -33.84
CA SER A 361 -23.13 2.24 -35.13
C SER A 361 -23.75 3.08 -36.22
N GLY A 362 -22.92 3.72 -37.06
CA GLY A 362 -23.42 4.48 -38.21
C GLY A 362 -24.17 3.66 -39.26
N ASP A 363 -24.00 2.33 -39.31
CA ASP A 363 -24.43 1.50 -40.45
C ASP A 363 -25.01 0.10 -40.10
N ARG A 364 -25.26 -0.23 -38.82
CA ARG A 364 -25.83 -1.55 -38.42
C ARG A 364 -27.16 -1.37 -37.70
N GLU A 365 -28.08 -2.32 -37.92
CA GLU A 365 -29.43 -2.43 -37.34
C GLU A 365 -29.51 -1.96 -35.88
N GLU A 366 -30.65 -1.35 -35.53
CA GLU A 366 -31.02 -0.82 -34.21
C GLU A 366 -30.64 -1.80 -33.10
N CYS A 367 -29.45 -1.61 -32.54
CA CYS A 367 -29.11 -2.23 -31.28
C CYS A 367 -30.04 -1.65 -30.18
N VAL A 368 -30.41 -2.46 -29.18
CA VAL A 368 -31.37 -2.08 -28.10
C VAL A 368 -31.04 -0.72 -27.47
N GLU A 369 -32.02 0.12 -27.12
CA GLU A 369 -31.73 1.46 -26.56
C GLU A 369 -30.98 1.41 -25.21
N ASP A 370 -31.26 0.41 -24.38
CA ASP A 370 -30.69 0.25 -23.04
C ASP A 370 -29.61 -0.84 -23.05
N ARG A 371 -28.34 -0.42 -23.14
CA ARG A 371 -27.16 -1.29 -23.24
C ARG A 371 -26.10 -0.88 -22.24
N ASP A 372 -26.34 -1.25 -20.99
CA ASP A 372 -25.36 -1.04 -19.94
C ASP A 372 -24.30 -2.15 -19.91
N LEU A 373 -23.04 -1.75 -19.75
CA LEU A 373 -21.96 -2.67 -19.47
C LEU A 373 -22.01 -3.08 -17.99
N TYR A 374 -22.64 -4.22 -17.69
CA TYR A 374 -22.68 -4.75 -16.34
C TYR A 374 -21.38 -5.44 -15.96
N VAL A 375 -20.82 -5.06 -14.81
CA VAL A 375 -19.70 -5.75 -14.18
C VAL A 375 -20.23 -6.53 -12.99
N LEU A 376 -20.20 -7.85 -13.05
CA LEU A 376 -20.69 -8.73 -11.97
C LEU A 376 -19.67 -8.91 -10.85
N ASP A 377 -18.38 -8.79 -11.16
CA ASP A 377 -17.31 -8.86 -10.16
C ASP A 377 -16.16 -7.90 -10.51
N ALA A 378 -15.99 -6.90 -9.65
CA ALA A 378 -14.92 -5.91 -9.74
C ALA A 378 -13.93 -6.00 -8.57
N ARG A 379 -13.79 -7.16 -7.91
CA ARG A 379 -12.84 -7.32 -6.78
C ARG A 379 -11.39 -7.43 -7.25
N SER A 380 -11.15 -7.99 -8.43
CA SER A 380 -9.78 -8.12 -8.95
C SER A 380 -9.18 -6.77 -9.36
N SER A 381 -7.95 -6.47 -8.97
CA SER A 381 -7.25 -5.25 -9.42
C SER A 381 -6.81 -5.33 -10.88
N ARG A 382 -6.75 -6.54 -11.45
CA ARG A 382 -6.27 -6.78 -12.82
C ARG A 382 -7.38 -7.12 -13.80
N TYR A 383 -8.47 -7.71 -13.36
CA TYR A 383 -9.53 -8.23 -14.22
C TYR A 383 -10.91 -7.85 -13.69
N VAL A 384 -11.91 -7.94 -14.54
CA VAL A 384 -13.32 -7.84 -14.15
C VAL A 384 -14.13 -8.90 -14.90
N LEU A 385 -15.24 -9.32 -14.30
CA LEU A 385 -16.23 -10.21 -14.93
C LEU A 385 -17.42 -9.38 -15.42
N LEU A 386 -17.74 -9.50 -16.69
CA LEU A 386 -18.85 -8.83 -17.35
C LEU A 386 -20.02 -9.77 -17.62
N SER A 387 -21.20 -9.17 -17.75
CA SER A 387 -22.38 -9.81 -18.36
C SER A 387 -23.18 -8.79 -19.17
N ASN A 388 -23.90 -9.27 -20.19
CA ASN A 388 -24.86 -8.48 -20.95
C ASN A 388 -26.24 -8.38 -20.26
N VAL A 389 -26.50 -9.27 -19.29
CA VAL A 389 -27.73 -9.30 -18.50
C VAL A 389 -27.40 -9.22 -17.02
N LEU A 390 -28.19 -8.45 -16.27
CA LEU A 390 -28.15 -8.40 -14.81
C LEU A 390 -29.41 -9.07 -14.25
N GLU A 391 -29.24 -10.18 -13.52
CA GLU A 391 -30.36 -10.94 -12.98
C GLU A 391 -30.76 -10.51 -11.56
N GLU A 392 -31.87 -11.06 -11.06
CA GLU A 392 -32.38 -10.75 -9.72
C GLU A 392 -31.40 -11.19 -8.64
N GLY A 393 -31.00 -10.25 -7.78
CA GLY A 393 -30.02 -10.48 -6.71
C GLY A 393 -28.59 -10.13 -7.09
N GLU A 394 -28.33 -9.82 -8.36
CA GLU A 394 -27.05 -9.33 -8.84
C GLU A 394 -26.97 -7.80 -8.73
N SER A 395 -25.75 -7.27 -8.68
CA SER A 395 -25.52 -5.83 -8.63
C SER A 395 -24.44 -5.45 -9.62
N ASN A 396 -24.67 -4.34 -10.32
CA ASN A 396 -23.66 -3.79 -11.21
C ASN A 396 -22.53 -3.15 -10.38
N GLN A 397 -21.37 -3.78 -10.39
CA GLN A 397 -20.14 -3.32 -9.73
C GLN A 397 -19.24 -2.52 -10.68
N ASN A 398 -19.79 -1.95 -11.76
CA ASN A 398 -18.99 -1.25 -12.76
C ASN A 398 -18.34 0.00 -12.14
N PRO A 399 -16.99 0.04 -11.98
CA PRO A 399 -16.31 1.18 -11.38
C PRO A 399 -16.40 2.45 -12.23
N LEU A 400 -16.77 2.38 -13.50
CA LEU A 400 -16.99 3.57 -14.33
C LEU A 400 -18.32 4.26 -14.02
N ALA A 401 -19.31 3.52 -13.48
CA ALA A 401 -20.64 4.05 -13.24
C ALA A 401 -20.65 5.24 -12.26
N GLU A 402 -19.69 5.30 -11.32
CA GLU A 402 -19.60 6.45 -10.40
C GLU A 402 -19.14 7.75 -11.08
N HIS A 403 -18.61 7.66 -12.31
CA HIS A 403 -18.14 8.78 -13.09
C HIS A 403 -19.12 9.19 -14.18
N ILE A 404 -20.20 8.45 -14.40
CA ILE A 404 -21.13 8.65 -15.49
C ILE A 404 -22.47 9.11 -14.93
N PHE A 405 -22.94 10.24 -15.44
CA PHE A 405 -24.13 10.93 -14.98
C PHE A 405 -25.05 11.23 -16.16
N THR A 406 -26.33 11.36 -15.86
CA THR A 406 -27.34 11.97 -16.72
C THR A 406 -27.75 13.30 -16.09
N GLN A 407 -28.53 14.11 -16.81
CA GLN A 407 -29.01 15.37 -16.23
C GLN A 407 -29.82 15.16 -14.94
N ASP A 408 -30.48 14.01 -14.79
CA ASP A 408 -31.33 13.66 -13.65
C ASP A 408 -30.54 13.11 -12.45
N THR A 409 -29.34 12.54 -12.67
CA THR A 409 -28.50 11.98 -11.59
C THR A 409 -27.45 12.96 -11.08
N LEU A 410 -27.33 14.16 -11.67
CA LEU A 410 -26.39 15.18 -11.22
C LEU A 410 -26.65 15.61 -9.76
N PRO A 411 -25.59 15.80 -8.95
CA PRO A 411 -25.76 16.29 -7.59
C PRO A 411 -26.46 17.66 -7.56
N PRO A 412 -27.45 17.90 -6.68
CA PRO A 412 -28.18 19.16 -6.65
C PRO A 412 -27.34 20.36 -6.20
N THR A 413 -26.14 20.11 -5.65
CA THR A 413 -25.20 21.14 -5.17
C THR A 413 -24.18 21.60 -6.23
N ILE A 414 -24.33 21.13 -7.48
CA ILE A 414 -23.54 21.60 -8.63
C ILE A 414 -23.70 23.10 -8.85
N VAL A 415 -22.57 23.82 -8.95
CA VAL A 415 -22.54 25.17 -9.48
C VAL A 415 -22.55 25.07 -11.01
N ARG A 416 -23.66 25.45 -11.64
CA ARG A 416 -23.81 25.39 -13.09
C ARG A 416 -22.84 26.36 -13.77
N SER A 417 -22.23 25.90 -14.86
CA SER A 417 -21.34 26.75 -15.65
C SER A 417 -22.14 27.86 -16.34
N SER A 418 -21.65 29.09 -16.26
CA SER A 418 -22.24 30.24 -16.95
C SER A 418 -21.13 31.23 -17.35
N PRO A 419 -20.91 31.49 -18.65
CA PRO A 419 -21.63 30.93 -19.81
C PRO A 419 -21.40 29.41 -19.99
N ALA A 420 -22.18 28.77 -20.85
CA ALA A 420 -21.99 27.36 -21.20
C ALA A 420 -20.71 27.20 -22.03
N TYR A 421 -19.59 26.93 -21.35
CA TYR A 421 -18.29 26.75 -22.00
C TYR A 421 -18.20 25.40 -22.71
N THR A 422 -17.65 25.41 -23.92
CA THR A 422 -17.27 24.23 -24.69
C THR A 422 -15.76 24.13 -24.87
N PHE A 423 -15.24 22.91 -24.98
CA PHE A 423 -13.85 22.60 -25.30
C PHE A 423 -13.80 21.89 -26.65
N ASP A 424 -13.11 22.50 -27.63
CA ASP A 424 -13.08 22.11 -29.05
C ASP A 424 -14.49 21.82 -29.63
N ASP A 425 -15.52 22.46 -29.08
CA ASP A 425 -16.94 22.22 -29.39
C ASP A 425 -17.43 20.77 -29.16
N ALA A 426 -16.57 19.88 -28.62
CA ALA A 426 -16.85 18.47 -28.38
C ALA A 426 -17.28 18.15 -26.94
N LEU A 427 -16.86 18.95 -25.96
CA LEU A 427 -17.25 18.79 -24.55
C LEU A 427 -17.88 20.08 -24.04
N ARG A 428 -18.97 19.97 -23.28
CA ARG A 428 -19.62 21.09 -22.59
C ARG A 428 -19.42 20.99 -21.09
N LEU A 429 -18.87 22.03 -20.47
CA LEU A 429 -18.81 22.12 -19.01
C LEU A 429 -20.21 22.36 -18.46
N VAL A 430 -20.77 21.35 -17.81
CA VAL A 430 -22.10 21.41 -17.18
C VAL A 430 -22.04 22.21 -15.88
N GLY A 431 -20.98 21.99 -15.10
CA GLY A 431 -20.75 22.69 -13.85
C GLY A 431 -19.65 22.03 -13.02
N TYR A 432 -19.51 22.49 -11.78
CA TYR A 432 -18.45 22.05 -10.88
C TYR A 432 -18.88 22.12 -9.41
N ARG A 433 -18.08 21.51 -8.53
CA ARG A 433 -18.19 21.60 -7.07
C ARG A 433 -16.79 21.65 -6.47
N PHE A 434 -16.64 22.40 -5.37
CA PHE A 434 -15.48 22.29 -4.50
C PHE A 434 -15.93 21.61 -3.21
N VAL A 435 -15.30 20.49 -2.86
CA VAL A 435 -15.72 19.67 -1.73
C VAL A 435 -14.53 19.26 -0.86
N ASN A 436 -14.81 18.94 0.41
CA ASN A 436 -13.83 18.29 1.29
C ASN A 436 -13.73 16.77 1.01
N GLU A 437 -12.91 16.05 1.79
CA GLU A 437 -12.75 14.60 1.67
C GLU A 437 -14.09 13.85 1.82
N SER A 438 -15.02 14.37 2.63
CA SER A 438 -16.36 13.81 2.87
C SER A 438 -17.39 14.15 1.78
N GLY A 439 -17.04 14.97 0.78
CA GLY A 439 -17.95 15.39 -0.29
C GLY A 439 -18.87 16.56 0.05
N GLU A 440 -18.64 17.24 1.17
CA GLU A 440 -19.39 18.43 1.57
C GLU A 440 -18.85 19.66 0.83
N PRO A 441 -19.72 20.55 0.28
CA PRO A 441 -19.30 21.77 -0.38
C PRO A 441 -18.47 22.68 0.54
N ILE A 442 -17.38 23.24 0.01
CA ILE A 442 -16.51 24.18 0.70
C ILE A 442 -16.20 25.40 -0.16
N THR A 443 -15.97 26.53 0.50
CA THR A 443 -15.46 27.77 -0.12
C THR A 443 -14.15 28.23 0.52
N GLU A 444 -13.70 27.51 1.55
CA GLU A 444 -12.53 27.84 2.37
C GLU A 444 -11.73 26.57 2.65
N ALA A 445 -10.41 26.70 2.73
CA ALA A 445 -9.49 25.60 3.03
C ALA A 445 -8.31 26.11 3.86
N SER A 446 -7.69 25.26 4.66
CA SER A 446 -6.46 25.60 5.38
C SER A 446 -5.21 25.08 4.66
N VAL A 447 -4.05 25.68 4.94
CA VAL A 447 -2.77 25.11 4.47
C VAL A 447 -2.59 23.68 5.00
N GLY A 448 -2.23 22.76 4.10
CA GLY A 448 -2.16 21.33 4.38
C GLY A 448 -3.44 20.55 4.11
N ASP A 449 -4.58 21.21 3.88
CA ASP A 449 -5.83 20.56 3.48
C ASP A 449 -5.75 20.10 2.01
N THR A 450 -6.70 19.26 1.62
CA THR A 450 -6.93 18.87 0.23
C THR A 450 -8.33 19.29 -0.18
N VAL A 451 -8.41 20.12 -1.21
CA VAL A 451 -9.67 20.57 -1.82
C VAL A 451 -9.96 19.65 -3.00
N TYR A 452 -11.09 18.96 -2.98
CA TYR A 452 -11.51 18.15 -4.11
C TYR A 452 -12.33 19.01 -5.09
N ILE A 453 -11.87 19.07 -6.33
CA ILE A 453 -12.50 19.78 -7.42
C ILE A 453 -13.22 18.74 -8.26
N GLU A 454 -14.55 18.79 -8.25
CA GLU A 454 -15.38 17.95 -9.11
C GLU A 454 -15.85 18.77 -10.31
N THR A 455 -15.63 18.26 -11.52
CA THR A 455 -16.05 18.88 -12.77
C THR A 455 -16.90 17.91 -13.57
N TYR A 456 -17.94 18.42 -14.22
CA TYR A 456 -18.94 17.62 -14.92
C TYR A 456 -18.98 18.07 -16.38
N PHE A 457 -18.66 17.17 -17.31
CA PHE A 457 -18.60 17.45 -18.74
C PHE A 457 -19.60 16.60 -19.51
N GLU A 458 -20.49 17.25 -20.24
CA GLU A 458 -21.34 16.58 -21.20
C GLU A 458 -20.58 16.37 -22.50
N VAL A 459 -20.63 15.14 -23.00
CA VAL A 459 -19.97 14.75 -24.24
C VAL A 459 -20.90 15.08 -25.40
N LEU A 460 -20.54 16.08 -26.19
CA LEU A 460 -21.31 16.48 -27.37
C LEU A 460 -20.88 15.69 -28.61
N GLU A 461 -19.57 15.52 -28.78
CA GLU A 461 -18.96 14.75 -29.86
C GLU A 461 -17.80 13.92 -29.33
N ARG A 462 -17.44 12.86 -30.07
CA ARG A 462 -16.33 12.00 -29.70
C ARG A 462 -15.00 12.76 -29.75
N VAL A 463 -14.28 12.79 -28.63
CA VAL A 463 -12.88 13.20 -28.60
C VAL A 463 -12.02 11.97 -28.89
N SER A 464 -11.24 11.95 -29.97
CA SER A 464 -10.48 10.74 -30.36
C SER A 464 -9.09 10.62 -29.72
N SER A 465 -8.70 11.59 -28.90
CA SER A 465 -7.36 11.68 -28.30
C SER A 465 -7.44 11.69 -26.78
N ASN A 466 -6.44 11.11 -26.13
CA ASN A 466 -6.30 11.24 -24.68
C ASN A 466 -5.83 12.65 -24.38
N ARG A 467 -6.58 13.34 -23.54
CA ARG A 467 -6.25 14.69 -23.04
C ARG A 467 -6.11 14.61 -21.53
N GLU A 468 -5.13 15.32 -21.02
CA GLU A 468 -4.97 15.60 -19.60
C GLU A 468 -5.75 16.88 -19.26
N MET A 469 -6.20 17.01 -18.02
CA MET A 469 -6.74 18.26 -17.50
C MET A 469 -5.65 18.98 -16.72
N PHE A 470 -5.47 20.27 -16.99
CA PHE A 470 -4.74 21.13 -16.07
C PHE A 470 -5.69 21.80 -15.10
N ILE A 471 -5.29 21.84 -13.84
CA ILE A 471 -5.93 22.66 -12.81
C ILE A 471 -4.88 23.63 -12.27
N HIS A 472 -5.15 24.92 -12.44
CA HIS A 472 -4.31 25.97 -11.88
C HIS A 472 -5.09 26.70 -10.78
N ALA A 473 -4.58 26.68 -9.55
CA ALA A 473 -5.05 27.55 -8.50
C ALA A 473 -4.08 28.74 -8.37
N ASP A 474 -4.50 29.90 -8.89
CA ASP A 474 -3.66 31.09 -8.99
C ASP A 474 -3.95 32.07 -7.83
N HIS A 475 -2.90 32.51 -7.13
CA HIS A 475 -2.97 33.57 -6.12
C HIS A 475 -1.77 34.53 -6.24
N GLY A 476 -1.98 35.71 -6.81
CA GLY A 476 -0.89 36.67 -7.06
C GLY A 476 0.15 36.09 -8.03
N SER A 477 1.37 35.87 -7.56
CA SER A 477 2.43 35.18 -8.32
C SER A 477 2.56 33.69 -8.00
N GLU A 478 1.80 33.19 -7.02
CA GLU A 478 1.77 31.78 -6.63
C GLU A 478 0.79 31.00 -7.51
N ARG A 479 1.17 29.77 -7.85
CA ARG A 479 0.31 28.81 -8.56
C ARG A 479 0.48 27.44 -7.93
N LEU A 480 -0.64 26.83 -7.56
CA LEU A 480 -0.71 25.39 -7.33
C LEU A 480 -1.14 24.73 -8.64
N ASN A 481 -0.42 23.70 -9.05
CA ASN A 481 -0.70 22.94 -10.27
C ASN A 481 -1.31 21.59 -9.89
N GLY A 482 -2.34 21.21 -10.63
CA GLY A 482 -3.06 19.95 -10.51
C GLY A 482 -3.29 19.33 -11.88
N ASP A 483 -2.23 19.26 -12.68
CA ASP A 483 -2.26 18.58 -13.98
C ASP A 483 -2.35 17.06 -13.78
N HIS A 484 -3.30 16.43 -14.46
CA HIS A 484 -3.57 15.00 -14.29
C HIS A 484 -4.28 14.40 -15.51
N ASP A 485 -4.18 13.08 -15.65
CA ASP A 485 -5.08 12.32 -16.52
C ASP A 485 -6.52 12.42 -16.01
N VAL A 486 -7.46 12.73 -16.89
CA VAL A 486 -8.88 12.80 -16.50
C VAL A 486 -9.34 11.48 -15.89
N VAL A 487 -10.13 11.57 -14.83
CA VAL A 487 -10.65 10.42 -14.08
C VAL A 487 -9.51 9.50 -13.62
N ASP A 488 -8.41 10.10 -13.14
CA ASP A 488 -7.18 9.43 -12.71
C ASP A 488 -6.62 8.43 -13.74
N GLY A 489 -6.91 8.63 -15.02
CA GLY A 489 -6.53 7.73 -16.12
C GLY A 489 -7.34 6.42 -16.19
N VAL A 490 -8.26 6.18 -15.25
CA VAL A 490 -9.14 4.99 -15.23
C VAL A 490 -10.19 5.07 -16.33
N PHE A 491 -10.65 6.28 -16.64
CA PHE A 491 -11.58 6.52 -17.74
C PHE A 491 -11.08 7.61 -18.70
N PRO A 492 -10.10 7.26 -19.57
CA PRO A 492 -9.53 8.20 -20.52
C PRO A 492 -10.58 8.84 -21.45
N MET A 493 -10.38 10.11 -21.79
CA MET A 493 -11.32 10.92 -22.56
C MET A 493 -11.72 10.33 -23.91
N ASN A 494 -10.86 9.51 -24.54
CA ASN A 494 -11.13 8.92 -25.85
C ASN A 494 -12.21 7.84 -25.87
N TYR A 495 -12.61 7.39 -24.67
CA TYR A 495 -13.66 6.40 -24.43
C TYR A 495 -14.97 7.00 -23.93
N TRP A 496 -15.05 8.32 -23.76
CA TRP A 496 -16.29 8.99 -23.38
C TRP A 496 -17.30 8.92 -24.53
N VAL A 497 -18.54 8.54 -24.23
CA VAL A 497 -19.60 8.34 -25.22
C VAL A 497 -20.46 9.61 -25.34
N PRO A 498 -20.77 10.09 -26.56
CA PRO A 498 -21.68 11.22 -26.75
C PRO A 498 -23.02 11.03 -26.05
N GLY A 499 -23.53 12.11 -25.45
CA GLY A 499 -24.78 12.13 -24.68
C GLY A 499 -24.61 11.95 -23.17
N GLU A 500 -23.50 11.36 -22.72
CA GLU A 500 -23.22 11.16 -21.30
C GLU A 500 -22.63 12.42 -20.64
N ILE A 501 -22.74 12.49 -19.32
CA ILE A 501 -22.04 13.48 -18.50
C ILE A 501 -20.97 12.77 -17.67
N VAL A 502 -19.70 13.06 -17.93
CA VAL A 502 -18.58 12.47 -17.20
C VAL A 502 -18.12 13.40 -16.08
N ARG A 503 -17.96 12.84 -14.87
CA ARG A 503 -17.40 13.51 -13.70
C ARG A 503 -15.93 13.17 -13.53
N ASP A 504 -15.11 14.21 -13.55
CA ASP A 504 -13.74 14.17 -13.06
C ASP A 504 -13.68 14.74 -11.63
N ARG A 505 -12.87 14.11 -10.75
CA ARG A 505 -12.72 14.51 -9.33
C ARG A 505 -11.26 14.51 -8.94
N PHE A 506 -10.66 15.69 -8.88
CA PHE A 506 -9.24 15.86 -8.56
C PHE A 506 -9.02 16.42 -7.16
N GLY A 507 -8.06 15.86 -6.41
CA GLY A 507 -7.67 16.34 -5.08
C GLY A 507 -6.51 17.33 -5.14
N LEU A 508 -6.81 18.63 -5.13
CA LEU A 508 -5.79 19.68 -5.08
C LEU A 508 -5.29 19.87 -3.64
N LYS A 509 -4.03 19.53 -3.39
CA LYS A 509 -3.39 19.74 -2.10
C LYS A 509 -2.95 21.20 -1.93
N ILE A 510 -3.36 21.81 -0.83
CA ILE A 510 -2.90 23.15 -0.45
C ILE A 510 -1.59 22.98 0.31
N ASP A 511 -0.49 23.48 -0.24
CA ASP A 511 0.81 23.30 0.38
C ASP A 511 0.91 24.06 1.71
N ARG A 512 1.69 23.49 2.64
CA ARG A 512 1.91 24.11 3.97
C ARG A 512 2.59 25.48 3.90
N GLY A 513 3.27 25.76 2.78
CA GLY A 513 3.93 27.03 2.50
C GLY A 513 3.08 28.01 1.71
N SER A 514 1.85 27.66 1.35
CA SER A 514 1.00 28.51 0.51
C SER A 514 0.58 29.79 1.21
N SER A 515 0.50 30.86 0.43
CA SER A 515 0.06 32.17 0.92
C SER A 515 -1.43 32.14 1.27
N SER A 516 -1.85 32.87 2.30
CA SER A 516 -3.27 33.05 2.60
C SER A 516 -3.94 34.00 1.61
N GLY A 517 -5.16 33.68 1.19
CA GLY A 517 -5.97 34.54 0.31
C GLY A 517 -6.84 33.74 -0.68
N PRO A 518 -7.58 34.43 -1.57
CA PRO A 518 -8.40 33.78 -2.59
C PRO A 518 -7.54 33.19 -3.71
N TYR A 519 -7.67 31.90 -3.96
CA TYR A 519 -7.07 31.21 -5.10
C TYR A 519 -8.12 31.02 -6.20
N GLN A 520 -7.81 31.49 -7.40
CA GLN A 520 -8.67 31.33 -8.57
C GLN A 520 -8.45 29.97 -9.19
N ILE A 521 -9.50 29.14 -9.25
CA ILE A 521 -9.43 27.80 -9.84
C ILE A 521 -9.72 27.88 -11.33
N LEU A 522 -8.72 27.57 -12.14
CA LEU A 522 -8.73 27.67 -13.59
C LEU A 522 -8.47 26.29 -14.19
N ILE A 523 -9.30 25.87 -15.15
CA ILE A 523 -9.20 24.54 -15.76
C ILE A 523 -9.11 24.60 -17.28
N GLY A 524 -8.54 23.57 -17.87
CA GLY A 524 -8.67 23.27 -19.29
C GLY A 524 -7.98 21.97 -19.64
N PHE A 525 -7.99 21.61 -20.92
CA PHE A 525 -7.45 20.33 -21.39
C PHE A 525 -6.26 20.53 -22.30
N PHE A 526 -5.30 19.61 -22.23
CA PHE A 526 -4.09 19.65 -23.01
C PHE A 526 -3.59 18.26 -23.43
N SER A 527 -2.65 18.25 -24.38
CA SER A 527 -1.83 17.11 -24.75
C SER A 527 -0.50 17.64 -25.28
N GLY A 528 0.58 17.44 -24.52
CA GLY A 528 1.85 18.14 -24.74
C GLY A 528 1.65 19.65 -24.76
N ASP A 529 2.08 20.32 -25.83
CA ASP A 529 1.93 21.78 -25.97
C ASP A 529 0.55 22.23 -26.51
N ASN A 530 -0.34 21.29 -26.87
CA ASN A 530 -1.62 21.59 -27.50
C ASN A 530 -2.75 21.68 -26.46
N ARG A 531 -3.51 22.79 -26.44
CA ARG A 531 -4.68 22.99 -25.56
C ARG A 531 -5.98 22.99 -26.35
N MET A 532 -7.02 22.33 -25.82
CA MET A 532 -8.36 22.39 -26.40
C MET A 532 -8.90 23.83 -26.37
N THR A 533 -9.53 24.27 -27.44
CA THR A 533 -10.05 25.62 -27.61
C THR A 533 -11.29 25.82 -26.73
N VAL A 534 -11.33 26.91 -25.94
CA VAL A 534 -12.50 27.22 -25.10
C VAL A 534 -13.42 28.23 -25.78
N ARG A 535 -14.72 27.92 -25.85
CA ARG A 535 -15.76 28.82 -26.41
C ARG A 535 -16.98 28.95 -25.47
N PRO A 536 -17.57 30.15 -25.31
CA PRO A 536 -17.02 31.46 -25.69
C PRO A 536 -15.68 31.69 -24.97
N THR A 537 -14.90 32.70 -25.39
CA THR A 537 -13.58 32.96 -24.81
C THR A 537 -13.66 33.01 -23.28
N GLY A 538 -12.98 32.06 -22.63
CA GLY A 538 -12.93 31.94 -21.16
C GLY A 538 -11.96 32.93 -20.51
N ALA A 539 -11.21 32.48 -19.51
CA ALA A 539 -10.22 33.27 -18.76
C ALA A 539 -8.88 33.46 -19.51
N GLY A 540 -8.92 33.50 -20.84
CA GLY A 540 -7.74 33.51 -21.72
C GLY A 540 -6.95 32.19 -21.71
N GLN A 541 -5.98 32.03 -22.61
CA GLN A 541 -5.10 30.85 -22.68
C GLN A 541 -5.84 29.49 -22.72
N ASN A 542 -7.03 29.45 -23.33
CA ASN A 542 -7.86 28.25 -23.43
C ASN A 542 -8.20 27.61 -22.08
N ARG A 543 -8.58 28.43 -21.09
CA ARG A 543 -9.01 27.96 -19.77
C ARG A 543 -10.31 28.63 -19.30
N VAL A 544 -11.01 27.94 -18.40
CA VAL A 544 -12.24 28.42 -17.75
C VAL A 544 -11.95 28.69 -16.29
N HIS A 545 -12.43 29.83 -15.77
CA HIS A 545 -12.45 30.10 -14.33
C HIS A 545 -13.69 29.44 -13.74
N LEU A 546 -13.48 28.49 -12.83
CA LEU A 546 -14.57 27.83 -12.13
C LEU A 546 -15.09 28.75 -11.04
N GLY A 547 -14.22 29.11 -10.10
CA GLY A 547 -14.52 29.94 -8.94
C GLY A 547 -13.30 30.10 -8.04
N ASP A 548 -13.50 30.65 -6.84
CA ASP A 548 -12.42 30.97 -5.91
C ASP A 548 -12.53 30.14 -4.63
N ILE A 549 -11.38 29.73 -4.09
CA ILE A 549 -11.26 29.13 -2.75
C ILE A 549 -10.41 30.03 -1.87
N ASN A 550 -10.93 30.40 -0.69
CA ASN A 550 -10.16 31.15 0.29
C ASN A 550 -9.26 30.22 1.08
N VAL A 551 -7.95 30.36 0.92
CA VAL A 551 -6.95 29.61 1.68
C VAL A 551 -6.55 30.39 2.93
N HIS A 552 -6.61 29.72 4.07
CA HIS A 552 -6.20 30.24 5.37
C HIS A 552 -4.95 29.51 5.85
N GLY A 553 -3.90 30.25 6.16
CA GLY A 553 -2.69 29.68 6.72
C GLY A 553 -1.43 30.29 6.13
N GLY A 554 -0.49 30.50 7.03
CA GLY A 554 0.71 31.28 6.86
C GLY A 554 1.13 31.64 8.28
N LEU A 555 2.18 31.00 8.77
CA LEU A 555 2.83 31.45 9.99
C LEU A 555 3.35 32.87 9.72
N LEU A 556 2.81 33.84 10.47
CA LEU A 556 3.63 34.98 10.90
C LEU A 556 4.78 34.47 11.77
#